data_AF-A0A9W7C423-F1
#
_entry.id   AF-A0A9W7C423-F1
#
_cell.length_a   1.000
_cell.length_b   1.000
_cell.length_c   1.000
_cell.angle_alpha   90.00
_cell.angle_beta   90.00
_cell.angle_gamma   90.00
#
_symmetry.space_group_name_H-M   'P 1'
#
loop_
_entity.id
_entity.type
_entity.pdbx_description
1 polymer ?
#
loop_
_entity_poly.entity_id
_entity_poly.type
_entity_poly.pdbx_seq_one_letter_code
_entity_poly.pdbx_strand_id
1 'polypeptide(L)'
;AVGFTEEDEANFDKSWYSKTKGMMEQMLKVYEHTLVLRVRMPISDDLSPRNFFTKIMKYDNIVNVPNSMTVLHELLPASLVMAEKRLTGIYNFCNPGVISHNEMLDLYIKHIDPTYTYTN
;
A
#
# COMPACT_ATOMS: atom_id res chain seq x y z
N ALA A 1 -5.59 16.43 -6.24
CA ALA A 1 -5.66 16.48 -4.77
C ALA A 1 -4.24 16.35 -4.25
N VAL A 2 -3.82 17.23 -3.34
CA VAL A 2 -2.52 17.10 -2.67
C VAL A 2 -2.66 15.91 -1.71
N GLY A 3 -1.88 14.84 -1.93
CA GLY A 3 -1.87 13.67 -1.06
C GLY A 3 -1.22 13.98 0.29
N PHE A 4 -1.34 13.06 1.25
CA PHE A 4 -0.63 13.16 2.52
C PHE A 4 0.88 13.08 2.31
N THR A 5 1.60 13.98 2.94
CA THR A 5 3.06 14.03 3.01
C THR A 5 3.57 13.24 4.22
N GLU A 6 4.87 13.06 4.29
CA GLU A 6 5.59 12.41 5.38
C GLU A 6 5.46 13.18 6.70
N GLU A 7 5.29 14.51 6.63
CA GLU A 7 5.15 15.40 7.78
C GLU A 7 3.73 15.42 8.35
N ASP A 8 2.73 14.99 7.57
CA ASP A 8 1.34 14.96 8.02
C ASP A 8 1.11 13.91 9.10
N GLU A 9 0.32 14.29 10.10
CA GLU A 9 -0.12 13.38 11.15
C GLU A 9 -1.21 12.41 10.65
N ALA A 10 -1.21 11.20 11.22
CA ALA A 10 -2.21 10.19 10.90
C ALA A 10 -3.62 10.68 11.28
N ASN A 11 -4.51 10.79 10.31
CA ASN A 11 -5.88 11.30 10.49
C ASN A 11 -6.97 10.21 10.52
N PHE A 12 -6.58 8.94 10.47
CA PHE A 12 -7.50 7.80 10.49
C PHE A 12 -7.21 6.88 11.68
N ASP A 13 -8.11 6.89 12.66
CA ASP A 13 -7.97 6.17 13.93
C ASP A 13 -9.17 5.26 14.25
N LYS A 14 -10.09 5.09 13.29
CA LYS A 14 -11.34 4.32 13.45
C LYS A 14 -11.12 2.82 13.72
N SER A 15 -9.94 2.29 13.44
CA SER A 15 -9.57 0.92 13.77
C SER A 15 -8.45 0.88 14.80
N TRP A 16 -8.46 -0.13 15.68
CA TRP A 16 -7.38 -0.35 16.65
C TRP A 16 -6.01 -0.46 15.97
N TYR A 17 -5.97 -1.13 14.82
CA TYR A 17 -4.77 -1.24 14.00
C TYR A 17 -4.26 0.14 13.57
N SER A 18 -5.12 0.98 13.02
CA SER A 18 -4.74 2.32 12.54
C SER A 18 -4.31 3.23 13.69
N LYS A 19 -5.04 3.21 14.82
CA LYS A 19 -4.70 3.99 16.00
C LYS A 19 -3.33 3.63 16.56
N THR A 20 -3.07 2.34 16.76
CA THR A 20 -1.78 1.86 17.29
C THR A 20 -0.62 2.14 16.34
N LYS A 21 -0.82 1.99 15.02
CA LYS A 21 0.21 2.34 14.02
C LYS A 21 0.51 3.84 13.97
N GLY A 22 -0.52 4.69 14.05
CA GLY A 22 -0.33 6.14 14.13
C GLY A 22 0.47 6.56 15.37
N MET A 23 0.16 5.98 16.54
CA MET A 23 0.93 6.21 17.76
C MET A 23 2.38 5.74 17.63
N MET A 24 2.60 4.54 17.09
CA MET A 24 3.94 3.98 16.96
C MET A 24 4.83 4.82 16.03
N GLU A 25 4.29 5.35 14.93
CA GLU A 25 5.04 6.22 14.01
C GLU A 25 5.55 7.48 14.73
N GLN A 26 4.72 8.13 15.56
CA GLN A 26 5.15 9.28 16.35
C GLN A 26 6.22 8.90 17.38
N MET A 27 6.09 7.74 18.02
CA MET A 27 7.10 7.24 18.95
C MET A 27 8.43 6.92 18.26
N LEU A 28 8.41 6.52 16.99
CA LEU A 28 9.63 6.19 16.24
C LEU A 28 10.43 7.43 15.83
N LYS A 29 9.82 8.63 15.79
CA LYS A 29 10.51 9.88 15.43
C LYS A 29 11.67 10.25 16.37
N VAL A 30 11.68 9.73 17.60
CA VAL A 30 12.78 9.97 18.56
C VAL A 30 14.08 9.24 18.17
N TYR A 31 14.01 8.26 17.27
CA TYR A 31 15.16 7.49 16.84
C TYR A 31 15.69 8.02 15.50
N GLU A 32 16.74 8.84 15.56
CA GLU A 32 17.36 9.50 14.40
C GLU A 32 17.88 8.53 13.32
N HIS A 33 18.11 7.26 13.69
CA HIS A 33 18.64 6.23 12.80
C HIS A 33 17.59 5.23 12.29
N THR A 34 16.31 5.52 12.50
CA THR A 34 15.21 4.65 12.04
C THR A 34 14.70 5.10 10.68
N LEU A 35 14.52 4.14 9.78
CA LEU A 35 13.79 4.30 8.53
C LEU A 35 12.38 3.71 8.66
N VAL A 36 11.35 4.52 8.47
CA VAL A 36 9.95 4.12 8.52
C VAL A 36 9.35 4.21 7.12
N LEU A 37 8.90 3.07 6.58
CA LEU A 37 8.30 2.98 5.26
C LEU A 37 6.78 2.75 5.37
N ARG A 38 5.99 3.70 4.90
CA ARG A 38 4.52 3.60 4.87
C ARG A 38 4.06 2.79 3.67
N VAL A 39 3.96 1.47 3.85
CA VAL A 39 3.42 0.53 2.87
C VAL A 39 1.89 0.60 2.86
N ARG A 40 1.28 0.61 1.67
CA ARG A 40 -0.18 0.50 1.51
C ARG A 40 -0.54 -0.62 0.56
N MET A 41 -1.51 -1.45 0.99
CA MET A 41 -2.14 -2.49 0.16
C MET A 41 -1.12 -3.23 -0.73
N PRO A 42 -0.19 -4.00 -0.13
CA PRO A 42 0.94 -4.56 -0.85
C PRO A 42 0.48 -5.52 -1.95
N ILE A 43 1.02 -5.30 -3.16
CA ILE A 43 0.83 -6.13 -4.34
C ILE A 43 2.13 -6.85 -4.64
N SER A 44 2.04 -8.15 -4.85
CA SER A 44 3.17 -9.02 -5.18
C SER A 44 2.98 -9.62 -6.58
N ASP A 45 4.04 -10.17 -7.14
CA ASP A 45 4.04 -10.94 -8.39
C ASP A 45 3.51 -12.37 -8.21
N ASP A 46 3.35 -12.82 -6.97
CA ASP A 46 2.72 -14.08 -6.61
C ASP A 46 1.25 -13.91 -6.17
N LEU A 47 0.39 -14.89 -6.47
CA LEU A 47 -1.01 -14.93 -6.00
C LEU A 47 -1.12 -15.45 -4.56
N SER A 48 -0.25 -14.96 -3.68
CA SER A 48 -0.27 -15.29 -2.25
C SER A 48 -1.57 -14.82 -1.60
N PRO A 49 -2.12 -15.55 -0.61
CA PRO A 49 -3.30 -15.09 0.15
C PRO A 49 -3.10 -13.73 0.85
N ARG A 50 -1.85 -13.27 1.02
CA ARG A 50 -1.52 -11.96 1.58
C ARG A 50 -1.51 -10.84 0.53
N ASN A 51 -1.38 -11.18 -0.75
CA ASN A 51 -1.43 -10.23 -1.84
C ASN A 51 -2.80 -9.55 -1.86
N PHE A 52 -2.80 -8.21 -1.94
CA PHE A 52 -4.02 -7.44 -2.06
C PHE A 52 -4.88 -7.90 -3.23
N PHE A 53 -4.23 -8.22 -4.36
CA PHE A 53 -4.89 -8.65 -5.58
C PHE A 53 -5.70 -9.95 -5.38
N THR A 54 -5.13 -10.95 -4.71
CA THR A 54 -5.83 -12.21 -4.40
C THR A 54 -6.98 -12.04 -3.41
N LYS A 55 -6.96 -10.99 -2.57
CA LYS A 55 -8.07 -10.70 -1.65
C LYS A 55 -9.26 -10.10 -2.35
N ILE A 56 -9.04 -9.09 -3.21
CA ILE A 56 -10.13 -8.43 -3.93
C ILE A 56 -10.88 -9.41 -4.83
N MET A 57 -10.18 -10.36 -5.45
CA MET A 57 -10.82 -11.39 -6.29
C MET A 57 -11.81 -12.28 -5.53
N LYS A 58 -11.67 -12.39 -4.20
CA LYS A 58 -12.49 -13.26 -3.34
C LYS A 58 -13.68 -12.54 -2.70
N TYR A 59 -13.80 -11.23 -2.87
CA TYR A 59 -14.91 -10.48 -2.29
C TYR A 59 -16.14 -10.57 -3.18
N ASP A 60 -17.30 -10.72 -2.57
CA ASP A 60 -18.58 -10.79 -3.30
C ASP A 60 -18.96 -9.45 -3.94
N ASN A 61 -18.61 -8.34 -3.26
CA ASN A 61 -18.87 -6.97 -3.72
C ASN A 61 -17.60 -6.12 -3.57
N ILE A 62 -17.32 -5.32 -4.60
CA ILE A 62 -16.07 -4.55 -4.74
C ILE A 62 -16.33 -3.06 -4.60
N VAL A 63 -15.66 -2.45 -3.63
CA VAL A 63 -15.72 -1.00 -3.44
C VAL A 63 -14.78 -0.31 -4.42
N ASN A 64 -15.33 0.55 -5.28
CA ASN A 64 -14.54 1.28 -6.28
C ASN A 64 -13.97 2.60 -5.74
N VAL A 65 -12.88 2.52 -4.97
CA VAL A 65 -12.18 3.71 -4.43
C VAL A 65 -10.71 3.73 -4.86
N PRO A 66 -10.20 4.83 -5.44
CA PRO A 66 -8.79 4.98 -5.81
C PRO A 66 -7.91 5.05 -4.57
N ASN A 67 -6.82 4.29 -4.56
CA ASN A 67 -5.87 4.24 -3.46
C ASN A 67 -4.43 4.16 -3.98
N SER A 68 -3.50 4.67 -3.17
CA SER A 68 -2.06 4.42 -3.37
C SER A 68 -1.72 2.99 -2.97
N MET A 69 -0.92 2.32 -3.79
CA MET A 69 -0.57 0.92 -3.66
C MET A 69 0.97 0.77 -3.63
N THR A 70 1.45 -0.28 -2.99
CA THR A 70 2.87 -0.65 -2.96
C THR A 70 3.07 -1.90 -3.80
N VAL A 71 3.70 -1.78 -4.97
CA VAL A 71 4.16 -2.92 -5.76
C VAL A 71 5.48 -3.42 -5.19
N LEU A 72 5.42 -4.53 -4.46
CA LEU A 72 6.56 -5.07 -3.71
C LEU A 72 7.73 -5.46 -4.61
N HIS A 73 7.46 -6.00 -5.80
CA HIS A 73 8.49 -6.40 -6.75
C HIS A 73 9.41 -5.23 -7.13
N GLU A 74 8.87 -4.02 -7.24
CA GLU A 74 9.64 -2.81 -7.56
C GLU A 74 10.21 -2.12 -6.32
N LEU A 75 9.40 -2.02 -5.26
CA LEU A 75 9.74 -1.20 -4.10
C LEU A 75 10.61 -1.95 -3.08
N LEU A 76 10.54 -3.28 -2.95
CA LEU A 76 11.43 -3.98 -2.02
C LEU A 76 12.92 -3.79 -2.35
N PRO A 77 13.38 -3.91 -3.62
CA PRO A 77 14.75 -3.54 -3.99
C PRO A 77 15.11 -2.10 -3.62
N ALA A 78 14.18 -1.15 -3.79
CA ALA A 78 14.41 0.24 -3.39
C ALA A 78 14.66 0.37 -1.87
N SER A 79 13.94 -0.39 -1.04
CA SER A 79 14.14 -0.35 0.42
C SER A 79 15.54 -0.80 0.84
N LEU A 80 16.12 -1.78 0.13
CA LEU A 80 17.51 -2.21 0.35
C LEU A 80 18.50 -1.10 0.00
N VAL A 81 18.31 -0.42 -1.14
CA VAL A 81 19.13 0.73 -1.53
C VAL A 81 19.02 1.88 -0.53
N MET A 82 17.83 2.15 0.00
CA MET A 82 17.61 3.16 1.04
C MET A 82 18.37 2.80 2.33
N ALA A 83 18.38 1.52 2.71
CA ALA A 83 19.12 1.03 3.86
C ALA A 83 20.64 1.14 3.66
N GLU A 84 21.16 0.77 2.49
CA GLU A 84 22.59 0.92 2.14
C GLU A 84 23.04 2.38 2.19
N LYS A 85 22.18 3.29 1.71
CA LYS A 85 22.40 4.74 1.78
C LYS A 85 22.17 5.35 3.16
N ARG A 86 21.77 4.53 4.15
CA ARG A 86 21.46 4.96 5.52
C ARG A 86 20.45 6.10 5.56
N LEU A 87 19.45 6.05 4.69
CA LEU A 87 18.33 6.99 4.77
C LEU A 87 17.55 6.74 6.06
N THR A 88 17.06 7.81 6.67
CA THR A 88 16.30 7.78 7.92
C THR A 88 15.07 8.67 7.79
N GLY A 89 14.17 8.58 8.77
CA GLY A 89 12.90 9.30 8.76
C GLY A 89 11.78 8.50 8.13
N ILE A 90 10.68 9.18 7.82
CA ILE A 90 9.44 8.59 7.32
C ILE A 90 9.39 8.78 5.81
N TYR A 91 8.96 7.75 5.07
CA TYR A 91 8.72 7.84 3.63
C TYR A 91 7.36 7.23 3.28
N ASN A 92 6.59 7.92 2.44
CA ASN A 92 5.45 7.33 1.77
C ASN A 92 5.94 6.30 0.75
N PHE A 93 5.76 5.02 1.06
CA PHE A 93 6.39 3.93 0.32
C PHE A 93 5.39 3.25 -0.62
N CYS A 94 4.84 4.05 -1.53
CA CYS A 94 3.85 3.65 -2.53
C CYS A 94 4.32 4.08 -3.92
N ASN A 95 3.83 3.38 -4.95
CA ASN A 95 4.05 3.81 -6.33
C ASN A 95 3.36 5.16 -6.58
N PRO A 96 3.92 6.03 -7.44
CA PRO A 96 3.27 7.28 -7.81
C PRO A 96 1.90 7.05 -8.43
N GLY A 97 0.95 7.94 -8.10
CA GLY A 97 -0.42 7.85 -8.58
C GLY A 97 -1.33 7.01 -7.68
N VAL A 98 -2.49 6.68 -8.24
CA VAL A 98 -3.53 5.90 -7.57
C VAL A 98 -4.15 4.94 -8.57
N ILE A 99 -4.64 3.82 -8.07
CA ILE A 99 -5.42 2.87 -8.85
C ILE A 99 -6.64 2.44 -8.03
N SER A 100 -7.78 2.31 -8.69
CA SER A 100 -9.01 1.81 -8.11
C SER A 100 -9.09 0.29 -8.16
N HIS A 101 -10.03 -0.27 -7.41
CA HIS A 101 -10.21 -1.72 -7.37
C HIS A 101 -10.73 -2.24 -8.72
N ASN A 102 -11.61 -1.47 -9.38
CA ASN A 102 -12.15 -1.81 -10.69
C ASN A 102 -11.06 -1.78 -11.75
N GLU A 103 -10.22 -0.75 -11.79
CA GLU A 103 -9.10 -0.69 -12.74
C GLU A 103 -8.15 -1.89 -12.59
N MET A 104 -7.90 -2.36 -11.36
CA MET A 104 -7.11 -3.58 -11.14
C MET A 104 -7.82 -4.85 -11.65
N LEU A 105 -9.12 -5.00 -11.42
CA LEU A 105 -9.88 -6.16 -11.89
C LEU A 105 -10.05 -6.13 -13.42
N ASP A 106 -10.18 -4.96 -14.03
CA ASP A 106 -10.21 -4.78 -15.49
C ASP A 106 -8.88 -5.22 -16.13
N LEU A 107 -7.75 -4.86 -15.50
CA LEU A 107 -6.44 -5.35 -15.93
C LEU A 107 -6.34 -6.87 -15.80
N TYR A 108 -6.91 -7.46 -14.75
CA TYR A 108 -6.94 -8.91 -14.59
C TYR A 108 -7.79 -9.61 -15.65
N ILE A 109 -8.98 -9.10 -15.94
CA ILE A 109 -9.84 -9.63 -17.01
C ILE A 109 -9.10 -9.56 -18.34
N LYS A 110 -8.42 -8.45 -18.60
CA LYS A 110 -7.66 -8.24 -19.84
C LYS A 110 -6.45 -9.16 -19.98
N HIS A 111 -5.71 -9.40 -18.89
CA HIS A 111 -4.38 -10.01 -18.97
C HIS A 111 -4.30 -11.45 -18.44
N ILE A 112 -5.25 -11.90 -17.62
CA ILE A 112 -5.20 -13.21 -16.95
C ILE A 112 -6.44 -14.06 -17.25
N ASP A 113 -7.65 -13.56 -16.95
CA ASP A 113 -8.89 -14.33 -17.11
C ASP A 113 -10.04 -13.49 -17.67
N PRO A 114 -10.25 -13.52 -19.00
CA PRO A 114 -11.32 -12.78 -19.66
C PRO A 114 -12.74 -13.18 -19.26
N THR A 115 -12.92 -14.31 -18.56
CA THR A 115 -14.23 -14.80 -18.12
C THR A 115 -14.59 -14.35 -16.71
N TYR A 116 -13.66 -13.72 -16.00
CA TYR A 116 -13.89 -13.23 -14.65
C TYR A 116 -14.92 -12.09 -14.63
N THR A 117 -15.82 -12.15 -13.66
CA THR A 117 -16.86 -11.13 -13.43
C THR A 117 -16.89 -10.75 -11.96
N TYR A 118 -17.17 -9.49 -11.67
CA TYR A 118 -17.33 -8.99 -10.30
C TYR A 118 -18.51 -8.03 -10.20
N THR A 119 -19.03 -7.86 -8.98
CA THR A 119 -20.11 -6.93 -8.67
C THR A 119 -19.57 -5.79 -7.81
N ASN A 120 -20.14 -4.60 -7.95
CA ASN A 120 -19.83 -3.45 -7.09
C ASN A 120 -20.77 -3.38 -5.90
#